data_AF-A0A9D1DA98-F1
#
_entry.id   AF-A0A9D1DA98-F1
#
_cell.length_a   1.000
_cell.length_b   1.000
_cell.length_c   1.000
_cell.angle_alpha   90.00
_cell.angle_beta   90.00
_cell.angle_gamma   90.00
#
_symmetry.space_group_name_H-M   'P 1'
#
loop_
_entity.id
_entity.type
_entity.pdbx_description
1 polymer ?
#
loop_
_entity_poly.entity_id
_entity_poly.type
_entity_poly.pdbx_seq_one_letter_code
_entity_poly.pdbx_strand_id
1 'polypeptide(L)'
;MKTKYFRFLYHGDKGCFIHAGELEDTATQERFIFIYLGGTKQLADQEDTDNSLFLCPETVDLVVAGDDSQAVTAALGRLTKAAQVKLLIVPEEEMVEKLSRKYRAERVLCLSADKTSGESGDGADTLRLSQAGWKFFIKSYEAGRLVMAHGPEEARPGKRYEDCVMGVYGLDRKEWEAEAPVTDGYVWAAGRTLYEDYDVCRYQKRKDGDCYLAGSLLLGNINAEKYFGGICDDLGDFLREIRFFLLPSLGREEDWTDEILETGNVKNKRYFIGMEQVMEEKVAARIAFGNFYQIPVSVGEEQGIRCAGFLKYRE
;
A
#
# COMPACT_ATOMS: atom_id res chain seq x y z
N MET A 1 8.02 5.67 26.34
CA MET A 1 8.54 6.29 25.10
C MET A 1 7.38 6.34 24.12
N LYS A 2 7.00 7.54 23.65
CA LYS A 2 5.95 7.70 22.63
C LYS A 2 6.58 7.43 21.26
N THR A 3 6.05 6.45 20.54
CA THR A 3 6.62 5.96 19.28
C THR A 3 5.49 5.44 18.39
N LYS A 4 5.58 5.72 17.10
CA LYS A 4 4.79 5.05 16.07
C LYS A 4 5.59 3.90 15.48
N TYR A 5 5.01 2.72 15.44
CA TYR A 5 5.57 1.58 14.73
C TYR A 5 4.75 1.31 13.48
N PHE A 6 5.43 0.84 12.44
CA PHE A 6 4.79 0.43 11.20
C PHE A 6 5.47 -0.80 10.63
N ARG A 7 4.66 -1.64 9.97
CA ARG A 7 5.10 -2.78 9.17
C ARG A 7 4.26 -2.84 7.91
N PHE A 8 4.92 -2.90 6.77
CA PHE A 8 4.34 -2.98 5.44
C PHE A 8 4.87 -4.22 4.75
N LEU A 9 3.98 -5.01 4.17
CA LEU A 9 4.29 -6.17 3.36
C LEU A 9 3.73 -5.94 1.96
N TYR A 10 4.51 -6.30 0.94
CA TYR A 10 4.13 -6.22 -0.47
C TYR A 10 4.46 -7.57 -1.11
N HIS A 11 3.47 -8.25 -1.65
CA HIS A 11 3.65 -9.57 -2.25
C HIS A 11 2.60 -9.89 -3.32
N GLY A 12 2.78 -11.00 -4.02
CA GLY A 12 1.78 -11.57 -4.93
C GLY A 12 1.17 -12.86 -4.39
N ASP A 13 -0.07 -13.16 -4.72
CA ASP A 13 -0.72 -14.45 -4.52
C ASP A 13 -1.74 -14.69 -5.63
N LYS A 14 -1.59 -15.74 -6.44
CA LYS A 14 -2.57 -16.16 -7.46
C LYS A 14 -3.04 -15.02 -8.38
N GLY A 15 -2.09 -14.24 -8.89
CA GLY A 15 -2.38 -13.09 -9.75
C GLY A 15 -3.02 -11.89 -9.02
N CYS A 16 -3.02 -11.87 -7.69
CA CYS A 16 -3.40 -10.71 -6.90
C CYS A 16 -2.16 -10.14 -6.20
N PHE A 17 -1.85 -8.88 -6.46
CA PHE A 17 -0.96 -8.10 -5.63
C PHE A 17 -1.65 -7.79 -4.29
N ILE A 18 -0.91 -7.98 -3.20
CA ILE A 18 -1.38 -7.76 -1.85
C ILE A 18 -0.39 -6.84 -1.14
N HIS A 19 -0.92 -5.73 -0.64
CA HIS A 19 -0.20 -4.86 0.28
C HIS A 19 -0.91 -4.85 1.63
N ALA A 20 -0.25 -5.40 2.64
CA ALA A 20 -0.74 -5.40 4.02
C ALA A 20 0.06 -4.42 4.86
N GLY A 21 -0.62 -3.57 5.61
CA GLY A 21 -0.01 -2.63 6.52
C GLY A 21 -0.54 -2.77 7.93
N GLU A 22 0.39 -2.70 8.88
CA GLU A 22 0.12 -2.70 10.31
C GLU A 22 0.75 -1.45 10.93
N LEU A 23 -0.05 -0.72 11.70
CA LEU A 23 0.35 0.50 12.37
C LEU A 23 0.02 0.41 13.85
N GLU A 24 0.91 0.94 14.68
CA GLU A 24 0.68 1.10 16.11
C GLU A 24 1.21 2.46 16.57
N ASP A 25 0.40 3.23 17.28
CA ASP A 25 0.81 4.46 17.92
C ASP A 25 0.75 4.31 19.44
N THR A 26 1.91 4.23 20.09
CA THR A 26 1.97 4.09 21.56
C THR A 26 1.58 5.38 22.29
N ALA A 27 1.49 6.52 21.60
CA ALA A 27 1.02 7.77 22.19
C ALA A 27 -0.51 7.78 22.35
N THR A 28 -1.25 7.22 21.39
CA THR A 28 -2.71 7.15 21.38
C THR A 28 -3.25 5.77 21.78
N GLN A 29 -2.38 4.75 21.85
CA GLN A 29 -2.74 3.34 22.02
C GLN A 29 -3.64 2.81 20.90
N GLU A 30 -3.51 3.39 19.70
CA GLU A 30 -4.24 2.96 18.52
C GLU A 30 -3.43 1.93 17.74
N ARG A 31 -4.12 0.90 17.23
CA ARG A 31 -3.59 -0.06 16.26
C ARG A 31 -4.47 -0.05 15.02
N PHE A 32 -3.87 -0.26 13.87
CA PHE A 32 -4.56 -0.38 12.58
C PHE A 32 -3.99 -1.49 11.75
N ILE A 33 -4.88 -2.17 11.05
CA ILE A 33 -4.51 -3.13 10.03
C ILE A 33 -5.29 -2.80 8.78
N PHE A 34 -4.57 -2.57 7.69
CA PHE A 34 -5.18 -2.35 6.39
C PHE A 34 -4.60 -3.28 5.32
N ILE A 35 -5.41 -3.58 4.31
CA ILE A 35 -5.02 -4.40 3.17
C ILE A 35 -5.49 -3.72 1.89
N TYR A 36 -4.59 -3.57 0.93
CA TYR A 36 -4.91 -3.19 -0.45
C TYR A 36 -4.69 -4.40 -1.35
N LEU A 37 -5.64 -4.62 -2.27
CA LEU A 37 -5.61 -5.70 -3.25
C LEU A 37 -5.61 -5.11 -4.66
N GLY A 38 -4.72 -5.56 -5.54
CA GLY A 38 -4.74 -5.21 -6.96
C GLY A 38 -4.61 -6.48 -7.82
N GLY A 39 -5.38 -6.61 -8.88
CA GLY A 39 -5.40 -7.83 -9.68
C GLY A 39 -4.56 -7.76 -10.94
N THR A 40 -4.06 -8.88 -11.44
CA THR A 40 -3.53 -8.93 -12.80
C THR A 40 -4.69 -9.03 -13.79
N LYS A 41 -4.62 -8.36 -14.95
CA LYS A 41 -5.60 -8.49 -16.05
C LYS A 41 -5.65 -9.90 -16.68
N GLN A 42 -4.70 -10.78 -16.38
CA GLN A 42 -4.68 -12.16 -16.88
C GLN A 42 -5.59 -13.06 -16.04
N LEU A 43 -6.35 -13.94 -16.71
CA LEU A 43 -7.28 -14.88 -16.09
C LEU A 43 -6.53 -15.80 -15.12
N ALA A 44 -6.96 -15.83 -13.87
CA ALA A 44 -6.57 -16.87 -12.93
C ALA A 44 -7.24 -18.19 -13.36
N ASP A 45 -6.58 -18.92 -14.24
CA ASP A 45 -6.96 -20.29 -14.64
C ASP A 45 -6.58 -21.28 -13.54
N GLN A 46 -7.09 -21.10 -12.31
CA GLN A 46 -7.07 -22.15 -11.30
C GLN A 46 -8.31 -22.08 -10.40
N GLU A 47 -9.25 -22.99 -10.63
CA GLU A 47 -10.03 -23.55 -9.53
C GLU A 47 -9.05 -24.34 -8.64
N ASP A 48 -8.68 -23.82 -7.46
CA ASP A 48 -8.23 -24.74 -6.42
C ASP A 48 -8.44 -24.27 -4.97
N THR A 49 -8.56 -25.31 -4.16
CA THR A 49 -9.15 -25.56 -2.84
C THR A 49 -8.44 -24.97 -1.63
N ASP A 50 -7.37 -24.21 -1.82
CA ASP A 50 -6.61 -23.65 -0.70
C ASP A 50 -7.21 -22.32 -0.22
N ASN A 51 -7.89 -22.39 0.93
CA ASN A 51 -8.58 -21.26 1.57
C ASN A 51 -7.63 -20.32 2.34
N SER A 52 -6.33 -20.58 2.34
CA SER A 52 -5.37 -19.77 3.09
C SER A 52 -5.04 -18.49 2.33
N LEU A 53 -5.83 -17.43 2.53
CA LEU A 53 -5.24 -16.09 2.45
C LEU A 53 -4.36 -15.94 3.67
N PHE A 54 -3.08 -16.17 3.42
CA PHE A 54 -2.02 -16.26 4.37
C PHE A 54 -1.95 -15.02 5.30
N LEU A 55 -1.71 -15.22 6.60
CA LEU A 55 -1.54 -14.19 7.66
C LEU A 55 -2.64 -13.16 7.85
N CYS A 56 -3.88 -13.42 7.44
CA CYS A 56 -4.93 -12.49 7.77
C CYS A 56 -5.16 -12.48 9.30
N PRO A 57 -4.98 -11.34 9.99
CA PRO A 57 -5.36 -11.24 11.39
C PRO A 57 -6.86 -11.46 11.53
N GLU A 58 -7.31 -11.88 12.71
CA GLU A 58 -8.74 -12.15 12.97
C GLU A 58 -9.63 -10.95 12.62
N THR A 59 -9.09 -9.74 12.74
CA THR A 59 -9.76 -8.50 12.38
C THR A 59 -8.86 -7.62 11.53
N VAL A 60 -9.41 -7.12 10.42
CA VAL A 60 -8.78 -6.12 9.54
C VAL A 60 -9.64 -4.87 9.57
N ASP A 61 -9.04 -3.71 9.84
CA ASP A 61 -9.78 -2.46 9.98
C ASP A 61 -10.21 -1.88 8.62
N LEU A 62 -9.36 -1.99 7.61
CA LEU A 62 -9.61 -1.46 6.27
C LEU A 62 -9.16 -2.44 5.19
N VAL A 63 -10.04 -2.76 4.25
CA VAL A 63 -9.70 -3.46 3.02
C VAL A 63 -10.07 -2.60 1.83
N VAL A 64 -9.17 -2.46 0.86
CA VAL A 64 -9.40 -1.73 -0.39
C VAL A 64 -9.22 -2.69 -1.55
N ALA A 65 -10.30 -2.92 -2.29
CA ALA A 65 -10.25 -3.57 -3.59
C ALA A 65 -9.85 -2.53 -4.65
N GLY A 66 -8.62 -2.62 -5.14
CA GLY A 66 -8.06 -1.74 -6.16
C GLY A 66 -8.75 -1.85 -7.52
N ASP A 67 -9.39 -2.98 -7.79
CA ASP A 67 -10.17 -3.24 -9.00
C ASP A 67 -11.19 -4.37 -8.78
N ASP A 68 -12.02 -4.64 -9.80
CA ASP A 68 -13.06 -5.67 -9.79
C ASP A 68 -12.63 -7.00 -10.43
N SER A 69 -11.33 -7.21 -10.67
CA SER A 69 -10.82 -8.42 -11.31
C SER A 69 -11.19 -9.69 -10.54
N GLN A 70 -11.16 -10.82 -11.26
CA GLN A 70 -11.39 -12.12 -10.66
C GLN A 70 -10.36 -12.44 -9.56
N ALA A 71 -9.09 -12.04 -9.74
CA ALA A 71 -8.05 -12.25 -8.75
C ALA A 71 -8.34 -11.50 -7.44
N VAL A 72 -8.72 -10.22 -7.52
CA VAL A 72 -9.11 -9.43 -6.34
C VAL A 72 -10.38 -9.99 -5.70
N THR A 73 -11.39 -10.34 -6.50
CA THR A 73 -12.65 -10.92 -5.98
C THR A 73 -12.39 -12.24 -5.26
N ALA A 74 -11.54 -13.11 -5.82
CA ALA A 74 -11.17 -14.38 -5.21
C ALA A 74 -10.36 -14.18 -3.92
N ALA A 75 -9.39 -13.26 -3.91
CA ALA A 75 -8.64 -12.89 -2.72
C ALA A 75 -9.61 -12.35 -1.65
N LEU A 76 -10.43 -11.37 -1.95
CA LEU A 76 -11.41 -10.81 -1.01
C LEU A 76 -12.37 -11.87 -0.45
N GLY A 77 -12.78 -12.83 -1.29
CA GLY A 77 -13.58 -14.00 -0.87
C GLY A 77 -12.84 -14.94 0.10
N ARG A 78 -11.52 -15.13 -0.04
CA ARG A 78 -10.70 -15.87 0.94
C ARG A 78 -10.54 -15.06 2.24
N LEU A 79 -10.33 -13.75 2.13
CA LEU A 79 -9.99 -12.85 3.25
C LEU A 79 -11.13 -12.79 4.24
N THR A 80 -12.33 -12.61 3.70
CA THR A 80 -13.56 -12.38 4.47
C THR A 80 -14.17 -13.65 5.05
N LYS A 81 -13.67 -14.82 4.61
CA LYS A 81 -13.90 -16.10 5.30
C LYS A 81 -12.98 -16.27 6.51
N ALA A 82 -11.74 -15.76 6.40
CA ALA A 82 -10.70 -15.92 7.41
C ALA A 82 -10.75 -14.84 8.51
N ALA A 83 -11.22 -13.63 8.19
CA ALA A 83 -11.21 -12.49 9.09
C ALA A 83 -12.48 -11.66 9.05
N GLN A 84 -12.72 -10.94 10.14
CA GLN A 84 -13.70 -9.87 10.23
C GLN A 84 -13.11 -8.58 9.64
N VAL A 85 -13.80 -8.00 8.67
CA VAL A 85 -13.38 -6.73 8.05
C VAL A 85 -14.26 -5.60 8.60
N LYS A 86 -13.69 -4.52 9.15
CA LYS A 86 -14.53 -3.41 9.65
C LYS A 86 -15.02 -2.53 8.51
N LEU A 87 -14.12 -2.11 7.63
CA LEU A 87 -14.44 -1.32 6.45
C LEU A 87 -13.87 -1.97 5.20
N LEU A 88 -14.74 -2.25 4.23
CA LEU A 88 -14.33 -2.57 2.86
C LEU A 88 -14.65 -1.42 1.92
N ILE A 89 -13.70 -1.10 1.06
CA ILE A 89 -13.86 -0.17 -0.03
C ILE A 89 -13.77 -0.94 -1.34
N VAL A 90 -14.77 -0.76 -2.20
CA VAL A 90 -14.87 -1.39 -3.52
C VAL A 90 -15.04 -0.32 -4.61
N PRO A 91 -14.60 -0.61 -5.84
CA PRO A 91 -14.80 0.31 -6.97
C PRO A 91 -16.27 0.36 -7.40
N GLU A 92 -17.00 -0.76 -7.29
CA GLU A 92 -18.37 -0.90 -7.81
C GLU A 92 -19.24 -1.76 -6.87
N GLU A 93 -20.53 -1.45 -6.79
CA GLU A 93 -21.49 -2.16 -5.93
C GLU A 93 -21.69 -3.61 -6.38
N GLU A 94 -21.64 -3.87 -7.68
CA GLU A 94 -21.77 -5.20 -8.29
C GLU A 94 -20.71 -6.19 -7.80
N MET A 95 -19.53 -5.68 -7.42
CA MET A 95 -18.49 -6.50 -6.81
C MET A 95 -18.94 -7.10 -5.48
N VAL A 96 -19.74 -6.37 -4.69
CA VAL A 96 -20.29 -6.84 -3.42
C VAL A 96 -21.31 -7.96 -3.66
N GLU A 97 -22.11 -7.85 -4.73
CA GLU A 97 -23.06 -8.89 -5.12
C GLU A 97 -22.35 -10.20 -5.49
N LYS A 98 -21.20 -10.10 -6.18
CA LYS A 98 -20.34 -11.25 -6.55
C LYS A 98 -19.75 -11.96 -5.33
N LEU A 99 -19.53 -11.28 -4.20
CA LEU A 99 -18.84 -11.84 -3.02
C LEU A 99 -19.64 -12.90 -2.22
N SER A 100 -20.86 -13.25 -2.65
CA SER A 100 -21.77 -14.20 -1.98
C SER A 100 -22.20 -13.77 -0.56
N ARG A 101 -23.34 -14.27 -0.09
CA ARG A 101 -23.95 -13.92 1.23
C ARG A 101 -23.13 -14.31 2.48
N LYS A 102 -21.88 -14.77 2.34
CA LYS A 102 -21.00 -15.21 3.46
C LYS A 102 -19.91 -14.21 3.82
N TYR A 103 -19.88 -13.06 3.16
CA TYR A 103 -18.95 -11.98 3.41
C TYR A 103 -19.13 -11.38 4.83
N ARG A 104 -18.01 -11.18 5.54
CA ARG A 104 -17.97 -10.62 6.91
C ARG A 104 -17.33 -9.24 6.94
N ALA A 105 -18.04 -8.21 6.47
CA ALA A 105 -17.73 -6.86 6.93
C ALA A 105 -18.88 -6.09 7.53
N GLU A 106 -18.49 -5.23 8.47
CA GLU A 106 -19.38 -4.34 9.21
C GLU A 106 -19.87 -3.20 8.32
N ARG A 107 -19.00 -2.64 7.48
CA ARG A 107 -19.33 -1.56 6.56
C ARG A 107 -18.67 -1.76 5.20
N VAL A 108 -19.43 -1.49 4.14
CA VAL A 108 -18.94 -1.44 2.76
C VAL A 108 -19.18 -0.04 2.20
N LEU A 109 -18.19 0.50 1.50
CA LEU A 109 -18.24 1.81 0.86
C LEU A 109 -17.82 1.65 -0.61
N CYS A 110 -18.63 2.14 -1.53
CA CYS A 110 -18.35 2.11 -2.96
C CYS A 110 -17.82 3.47 -3.39
N LEU A 111 -16.61 3.52 -3.94
CA LEU A 111 -16.04 4.72 -4.57
C LEU A 111 -16.03 4.52 -6.08
N SER A 112 -16.80 5.33 -6.81
CA SER A 112 -16.90 5.21 -8.27
C SER A 112 -16.73 6.57 -8.93
N ALA A 113 -15.88 6.63 -9.95
CA ALA A 113 -15.65 7.82 -10.77
C ALA A 113 -16.91 8.31 -11.50
N ASP A 114 -17.90 7.43 -11.73
CA ASP A 114 -19.12 7.75 -12.48
C ASP A 114 -20.22 8.38 -11.62
N LYS A 115 -20.09 8.34 -10.28
CA LYS A 115 -21.04 8.98 -9.37
C LYS A 115 -20.70 10.47 -9.25
N THR A 116 -21.21 11.29 -10.18
CA THR A 116 -21.14 12.75 -10.05
C THR A 116 -21.75 13.21 -8.73
N SER A 117 -21.02 14.07 -8.02
CA SER A 117 -21.40 14.73 -6.76
C SER A 117 -22.65 15.61 -6.92
N GLY A 118 -23.82 14.98 -6.98
CA GLY A 118 -25.10 15.60 -6.68
C GLY A 118 -25.46 15.26 -5.24
N GLU A 119 -25.61 16.29 -4.40
CA GLU A 119 -26.03 16.23 -2.99
C GLU A 119 -24.91 16.02 -1.96
N SER A 120 -24.24 17.14 -1.64
CA SER A 120 -23.73 17.53 -0.31
C SER A 120 -22.84 16.56 0.48
N GLY A 121 -21.52 16.80 0.40
CA GLY A 121 -20.55 16.54 1.48
C GLY A 121 -19.65 15.33 1.27
N ASP A 122 -18.37 15.58 0.94
CA ASP A 122 -17.32 14.61 0.57
C ASP A 122 -17.61 13.79 -0.71
N GLY A 123 -16.76 13.93 -1.72
CA GLY A 123 -16.97 13.38 -3.07
C GLY A 123 -17.19 11.86 -3.06
N ALA A 124 -18.23 11.40 -3.77
CA ALA A 124 -18.62 9.99 -3.89
C ALA A 124 -17.53 9.09 -4.52
N ASP A 125 -16.45 9.69 -5.04
CA ASP A 125 -15.31 9.05 -5.68
C ASP A 125 -14.07 9.00 -4.78
N THR A 126 -14.05 9.70 -3.63
CA THR A 126 -12.86 9.92 -2.81
C THR A 126 -13.12 9.70 -1.33
N LEU A 127 -12.24 8.95 -0.66
CA LEU A 127 -12.19 8.84 0.79
C LEU A 127 -10.84 9.34 1.31
N ARG A 128 -10.89 10.22 2.32
CA ARG A 128 -9.73 10.62 3.12
C ARG A 128 -9.99 10.26 4.58
N LEU A 129 -9.02 9.62 5.22
CA LEU A 129 -9.10 9.32 6.65
C LEU A 129 -7.72 9.37 7.29
N SER A 130 -7.69 9.58 8.60
CA SER A 130 -6.48 9.50 9.40
C SER A 130 -6.69 8.53 10.55
N GLN A 131 -5.72 7.66 10.77
CA GLN A 131 -5.81 6.60 11.77
C GLN A 131 -4.38 6.24 12.23
N ALA A 132 -4.16 6.05 13.54
CA ALA A 132 -2.84 5.77 14.15
C ALA A 132 -1.75 6.79 13.75
N GLY A 133 -2.16 8.02 13.42
CA GLY A 133 -1.30 9.08 12.87
C GLY A 133 -0.67 8.77 11.52
N TRP A 134 -1.34 7.96 10.71
CA TRP A 134 -1.18 7.85 9.26
C TRP A 134 -2.36 8.53 8.58
N LYS A 135 -2.11 9.14 7.43
CA LYS A 135 -3.13 9.63 6.51
C LYS A 135 -3.31 8.64 5.37
N PHE A 136 -4.55 8.48 4.94
CA PHE A 136 -4.93 7.66 3.80
C PHE A 136 -5.76 8.51 2.84
N PHE A 137 -5.49 8.30 1.56
CA PHE A 137 -6.22 8.87 0.44
C PHE A 137 -6.60 7.72 -0.49
N ILE A 138 -7.88 7.58 -0.80
CA ILE A 138 -8.38 6.52 -1.68
C ILE A 138 -9.33 7.18 -2.65
N LYS A 139 -9.11 7.01 -3.95
CA LYS A 139 -9.95 7.64 -4.96
C LYS A 139 -10.13 6.75 -6.18
N SER A 140 -11.32 6.80 -6.77
CA SER A 140 -11.58 6.24 -8.10
C SER A 140 -11.21 7.27 -9.16
N TYR A 141 -10.22 6.95 -9.98
CA TYR A 141 -9.78 7.80 -11.11
C TYR A 141 -10.31 7.29 -12.44
N GLU A 142 -10.52 5.99 -12.53
CA GLU A 142 -11.01 5.29 -13.70
C GLU A 142 -12.11 4.34 -13.23
N ALA A 143 -13.17 4.19 -14.02
CA ALA A 143 -14.26 3.28 -13.68
C ALA A 143 -13.69 1.87 -13.38
N GLY A 144 -14.21 1.26 -12.31
CA GLY A 144 -13.72 -0.03 -11.81
C GLY A 144 -12.37 0.00 -11.09
N ARG A 145 -11.69 1.15 -10.92
CA ARG A 145 -10.29 1.19 -10.43
C ARG A 145 -10.04 2.24 -9.35
N LEU A 146 -9.43 1.79 -8.25
CA LEU A 146 -9.08 2.60 -7.09
C LEU A 146 -7.57 2.73 -6.92
N VAL A 147 -7.17 3.99 -6.72
CA VAL A 147 -5.82 4.36 -6.27
C VAL A 147 -5.86 4.58 -4.77
N MET A 148 -4.84 4.11 -4.07
CA MET A 148 -4.66 4.34 -2.64
C MET A 148 -3.29 4.93 -2.36
N ALA A 149 -3.22 6.03 -1.62
CA ALA A 149 -1.99 6.54 -1.03
C ALA A 149 -2.09 6.51 0.49
N HIS A 150 -1.02 6.14 1.17
CA HIS A 150 -0.92 6.23 2.63
C HIS A 150 0.47 6.61 3.06
N GLY A 151 0.58 7.23 4.24
CA GLY A 151 1.85 7.72 4.75
C GLY A 151 1.69 8.38 6.12
N PRO A 152 2.80 8.68 6.79
CA PRO A 152 2.76 9.29 8.10
C PRO A 152 2.03 10.63 8.02
N GLU A 153 1.15 10.89 8.97
CA GLU A 153 0.67 12.25 9.15
C GLU A 153 1.89 13.10 9.54
N GLU A 154 2.07 14.25 8.88
CA GLU A 154 3.09 15.20 9.32
C GLU A 154 2.83 15.47 10.81
N ALA A 155 3.83 15.22 11.63
CA ALA A 155 3.74 15.64 13.01
C ALA A 155 3.56 17.17 12.94
N ARG A 156 2.39 17.62 13.42
CA ARG A 156 1.84 18.99 13.29
C ARG A 156 2.93 20.06 13.22
N PRO A 157 2.76 21.18 12.48
CA PRO A 157 3.76 22.24 12.40
C PRO A 157 4.43 22.53 13.77
N GLY A 158 5.73 22.25 13.88
CA GLY A 158 6.52 22.38 15.12
C GLY A 158 6.74 21.10 15.94
N LYS A 159 6.04 20.01 15.65
CA LYS A 159 6.30 18.67 16.19
C LYS A 159 7.00 17.86 15.12
N ARG A 160 8.32 17.74 15.14
CA ARG A 160 9.02 16.72 14.33
C ARG A 160 9.16 15.45 15.16
N TYR A 161 9.18 14.29 14.53
CA TYR A 161 9.70 13.10 15.21
C TYR A 161 11.19 13.34 15.55
N GLU A 162 11.61 12.90 16.72
CA GLU A 162 12.98 13.03 17.22
C GLU A 162 13.91 12.02 16.54
N ASP A 163 13.38 10.83 16.28
CA ASP A 163 14.14 9.71 15.76
C ASP A 163 13.30 8.90 14.77
N CYS A 164 13.96 8.22 13.84
CA CYS A 164 13.35 7.28 12.93
C CYS A 164 14.32 6.15 12.58
N VAL A 165 13.75 4.97 12.39
CA VAL A 165 14.42 3.81 11.79
C VAL A 165 13.45 3.19 10.81
N MET A 166 13.97 2.77 9.67
CA MET A 166 13.25 2.00 8.68
C MET A 166 14.23 1.03 8.05
N GLY A 167 13.78 -0.19 7.77
CA GLY A 167 14.51 -1.14 6.96
C GLY A 167 13.58 -1.78 5.95
N VAL A 168 14.12 -2.06 4.77
CA VAL A 168 13.44 -2.76 3.68
C VAL A 168 14.16 -4.06 3.43
N TYR A 169 13.42 -5.17 3.35
CA TYR A 169 13.94 -6.53 3.23
C TYR A 169 13.23 -7.26 2.12
N GLY A 170 13.98 -8.02 1.32
CA GLY A 170 13.39 -9.12 0.57
C GLY A 170 12.95 -10.24 1.52
N LEU A 171 11.87 -10.93 1.19
CA LEU A 171 11.37 -12.09 1.90
C LEU A 171 11.14 -13.21 0.89
N ASP A 172 11.52 -14.43 1.26
CA ASP A 172 11.06 -15.64 0.58
C ASP A 172 9.74 -16.15 1.18
N ARG A 173 9.13 -17.13 0.50
CA ARG A 173 7.90 -17.80 0.93
C ARG A 173 7.99 -18.52 2.29
N LYS A 174 9.16 -18.80 2.83
CA LYS A 174 9.26 -19.40 4.17
C LYS A 174 9.38 -18.33 5.25
N GLU A 175 10.07 -17.23 4.93
CA GLU A 175 10.26 -16.10 5.81
C GLU A 175 8.96 -15.34 6.05
N TRP A 176 8.14 -15.12 5.03
CA TRP A 176 6.80 -14.55 5.27
C TRP A 176 5.92 -15.53 6.11
N GLU A 177 6.05 -16.86 5.93
CA GLU A 177 5.31 -17.98 6.58
C GLU A 177 5.59 -18.10 8.07
N ALA A 178 6.84 -17.85 8.44
CA ALA A 178 7.30 -17.87 9.82
C ALA A 178 6.98 -16.57 10.60
N GLU A 179 6.63 -15.48 9.92
CA GLU A 179 6.47 -14.14 10.51
C GLU A 179 5.03 -13.79 10.92
N ALA A 180 4.32 -14.79 11.46
CA ALA A 180 2.99 -14.67 12.07
C ALA A 180 2.78 -13.34 12.82
N PRO A 181 1.55 -12.78 12.90
CA PRO A 181 1.24 -11.66 13.78
C PRO A 181 1.29 -12.17 15.23
N VAL A 182 2.47 -12.54 15.70
CA VAL A 182 2.73 -12.75 17.11
C VAL A 182 2.49 -11.39 17.72
N THR A 183 1.61 -11.36 18.70
CA THR A 183 1.19 -10.22 19.52
C THR A 183 2.36 -9.45 20.18
N ASP A 184 3.61 -9.85 19.94
CA ASP A 184 4.87 -9.23 20.38
C ASP A 184 5.84 -8.86 19.20
N GLY A 185 5.35 -8.86 17.96
CA GLY A 185 6.15 -8.82 16.71
C GLY A 185 6.99 -7.55 16.45
N TYR A 186 6.77 -6.45 17.18
CA TYR A 186 7.52 -5.21 16.98
C TYR A 186 8.97 -5.26 17.50
N VAL A 187 9.28 -6.16 18.44
CA VAL A 187 10.65 -6.39 18.93
C VAL A 187 11.53 -7.00 17.84
N TRP A 188 10.95 -7.79 16.92
CA TRP A 188 11.67 -8.44 15.82
C TRP A 188 11.97 -7.51 14.64
N ALA A 189 11.07 -6.55 14.35
CA ALA A 189 11.32 -5.50 13.36
C ALA A 189 12.54 -4.62 13.72
N ALA A 190 12.79 -4.40 15.01
CA ALA A 190 14.00 -3.70 15.49
C ALA A 190 15.29 -4.55 15.38
N GLY A 191 15.18 -5.89 15.39
CA GLY A 191 16.34 -6.80 15.37
C GLY A 191 16.99 -7.00 14.00
N ARG A 192 16.21 -6.93 12.91
CA ARG A 192 16.75 -7.02 11.53
C ARG A 192 17.07 -5.66 10.90
N THR A 193 16.70 -4.53 11.54
CA THR A 193 16.88 -3.13 11.06
C THR A 193 18.29 -2.54 11.16
N LEU A 194 19.29 -3.38 11.39
CA LEU A 194 20.68 -2.94 11.45
C LEU A 194 21.27 -2.80 10.03
N TYR A 195 21.12 -1.60 9.45
CA TYR A 195 21.97 -0.99 8.40
C TYR A 195 21.67 -1.17 6.90
N GLU A 196 20.43 -0.98 6.42
CA GLU A 196 20.20 -0.86 4.96
C GLU A 196 19.60 0.48 4.47
N ASP A 197 19.07 1.31 5.38
CA ASP A 197 18.49 2.63 5.07
C ASP A 197 18.93 3.76 6.00
N TYR A 198 20.06 3.56 6.71
CA TYR A 198 20.61 4.52 7.67
C TYR A 198 20.79 5.93 7.07
N ASP A 199 21.23 6.03 5.81
CA ASP A 199 21.45 7.33 5.16
C ASP A 199 20.16 8.12 4.94
N VAL A 200 19.05 7.43 4.61
CA VAL A 200 17.73 8.05 4.44
C VAL A 200 17.21 8.51 5.80
N CYS A 201 17.27 7.65 6.83
CA CYS A 201 16.88 8.02 8.18
C CYS A 201 17.76 9.16 8.73
N ARG A 202 19.06 9.15 8.45
CA ARG A 202 19.99 10.21 8.85
C ARG A 202 19.66 11.52 8.16
N TYR A 203 19.33 11.50 6.86
CA TYR A 203 18.89 12.69 6.13
C TYR A 203 17.60 13.28 6.74
N GLN A 204 16.60 12.43 7.00
CA GLN A 204 15.33 12.84 7.61
C GLN A 204 15.48 13.46 9.01
N LYS A 205 16.51 13.04 9.76
CA LYS A 205 16.87 13.62 11.07
C LYS A 205 17.57 14.98 10.97
N ARG A 206 18.08 15.37 9.79
CA ARG A 206 18.78 16.65 9.66
C ARG A 206 17.80 17.82 9.75
N LYS A 207 18.31 19.01 10.06
CA LYS A 207 17.51 20.23 10.22
C LYS A 207 16.79 20.61 8.91
N ASP A 208 17.39 20.27 7.77
CA ASP A 208 16.94 20.38 6.38
C ASP A 208 16.16 19.15 5.87
N GLY A 209 15.90 18.15 6.73
CA GLY A 209 14.97 17.07 6.44
C GLY A 209 13.53 17.61 6.43
N ASP A 210 12.90 17.60 5.26
CA ASP A 210 11.58 18.21 5.06
C ASP A 210 10.42 17.28 5.46
N CYS A 211 10.55 15.96 5.27
CA CYS A 211 9.48 14.99 5.51
C CYS A 211 10.01 13.57 5.77
N TYR A 212 9.17 12.70 6.35
CA TYR A 212 9.46 11.27 6.56
C TYR A 212 8.97 10.44 5.37
N LEU A 213 9.91 9.77 4.70
CA LEU A 213 9.67 8.97 3.49
C LEU A 213 9.25 7.54 3.87
N ALA A 214 8.00 7.38 4.29
CA ALA A 214 7.43 6.08 4.65
C ALA A 214 6.14 5.76 3.88
N GLY A 215 5.68 6.67 3.02
CA GLY A 215 4.42 6.52 2.33
C GLY A 215 4.47 5.54 1.16
N SER A 216 3.30 5.00 0.81
CA SER A 216 3.09 4.19 -0.40
C SER A 216 2.03 4.83 -1.28
N LEU A 217 2.25 4.80 -2.60
CA LEU A 217 1.27 5.11 -3.62
C LEU A 217 0.96 3.83 -4.40
N LEU A 218 -0.28 3.39 -4.32
CA LEU A 218 -0.78 2.15 -4.87
C LEU A 218 -1.64 2.47 -6.09
N LEU A 219 -1.04 2.45 -7.29
CA LEU A 219 -1.70 2.89 -8.52
C LEU A 219 -2.72 1.87 -9.06
N GLY A 220 -2.63 0.60 -8.66
CA GLY A 220 -3.56 -0.44 -9.12
C GLY A 220 -3.52 -0.61 -10.65
N ASN A 221 -4.67 -0.88 -11.25
CA ASN A 221 -4.81 -1.15 -12.69
C ASN A 221 -5.14 0.08 -13.56
N ILE A 222 -4.82 1.27 -13.09
CA ILE A 222 -5.09 2.51 -13.84
C ILE A 222 -4.22 2.64 -15.08
N ASN A 223 -4.73 3.37 -16.07
CA ASN A 223 -3.89 3.93 -17.12
C ASN A 223 -3.19 5.21 -16.62
N ALA A 224 -1.90 5.13 -16.30
CA ALA A 224 -1.18 6.28 -15.73
C ALA A 224 -0.93 7.39 -16.76
N GLU A 225 -0.80 7.08 -18.05
CA GLU A 225 -0.67 8.09 -19.12
C GLU A 225 -1.84 9.10 -19.08
N LYS A 226 -3.06 8.61 -18.81
CA LYS A 226 -4.27 9.43 -18.76
C LYS A 226 -4.52 10.10 -17.40
N TYR A 227 -4.25 9.40 -16.30
CA TYR A 227 -4.75 9.81 -14.98
C TYR A 227 -3.68 10.32 -14.00
N PHE A 228 -2.38 10.11 -14.29
CA PHE A 228 -1.33 10.39 -13.32
C PHE A 228 -1.16 11.88 -12.98
N GLY A 229 -1.36 12.78 -13.95
CA GLY A 229 -1.35 14.22 -13.67
C GLY A 229 -2.41 14.62 -12.63
N GLY A 230 -3.64 14.09 -12.75
CA GLY A 230 -4.71 14.33 -11.77
C GLY A 230 -4.41 13.70 -10.40
N ILE A 231 -3.75 12.55 -10.38
CA ILE A 231 -3.26 11.94 -9.13
C ILE A 231 -2.23 12.85 -8.45
N CYS A 232 -1.32 13.44 -9.23
CA CYS A 232 -0.33 14.38 -8.71
C CYS A 232 -0.99 15.65 -8.13
N ASP A 233 -1.98 16.20 -8.82
CA ASP A 233 -2.73 17.37 -8.36
C ASP A 233 -3.49 17.09 -7.05
N ASP A 234 -4.14 15.93 -6.94
CA ASP A 234 -4.92 15.54 -5.76
C ASP A 234 -4.05 15.26 -4.52
N LEU A 235 -2.85 14.69 -4.73
CA LEU A 235 -1.92 14.33 -3.65
C LEU A 235 -1.02 15.50 -3.26
N GLY A 236 -0.66 16.39 -4.19
CA GLY A 236 0.16 17.56 -3.95
C GLY A 236 1.44 17.25 -3.16
N ASP A 237 1.63 17.96 -2.05
CA ASP A 237 2.81 17.79 -1.17
C ASP A 237 2.96 16.38 -0.59
N PHE A 238 1.87 15.59 -0.51
CA PHE A 238 1.94 14.23 0.00
C PHE A 238 2.86 13.34 -0.86
N LEU A 239 2.98 13.62 -2.16
CA LEU A 239 3.90 12.89 -3.03
C LEU A 239 5.35 12.91 -2.53
N ARG A 240 5.74 13.96 -1.80
CA ARG A 240 7.09 14.10 -1.25
C ARG A 240 7.41 13.05 -0.18
N GLU A 241 6.39 12.46 0.45
CA GLU A 241 6.51 11.43 1.49
C GLU A 241 6.47 10.00 0.91
N ILE A 242 6.09 9.86 -0.36
CA ILE A 242 5.94 8.56 -1.01
C ILE A 242 7.32 7.97 -1.33
N ARG A 243 7.50 6.74 -0.89
CA ARG A 243 8.72 5.95 -1.08
C ARG A 243 8.47 4.68 -1.87
N PHE A 244 7.31 4.07 -1.69
CA PHE A 244 6.91 2.83 -2.36
C PHE A 244 5.84 3.14 -3.39
N PHE A 245 6.06 2.73 -4.62
CA PHE A 245 5.13 2.92 -5.73
C PHE A 245 4.72 1.54 -6.24
N LEU A 246 3.46 1.15 -6.06
CA LEU A 246 2.91 0.07 -6.87
C LEU A 246 2.74 0.61 -8.29
N LEU A 247 3.34 -0.08 -9.24
CA LEU A 247 3.30 0.29 -10.64
C LEU A 247 1.88 0.20 -11.22
N PRO A 248 1.51 1.08 -12.16
CA PRO A 248 0.23 1.01 -12.84
C PRO A 248 0.13 -0.31 -13.61
N SER A 249 -1.05 -0.90 -13.57
CA SER A 249 -1.33 -2.26 -14.09
C SER A 249 -0.27 -3.28 -13.70
N LEU A 250 0.30 -3.12 -12.50
CA LEU A 250 1.30 -4.01 -11.90
C LEU A 250 2.60 -4.13 -12.72
N GLY A 251 2.89 -3.13 -13.58
CA GLY A 251 4.15 -3.01 -14.33
C GLY A 251 4.05 -3.19 -15.84
N ARG A 252 2.88 -3.01 -16.45
CA ARG A 252 2.71 -3.03 -17.91
C ARG A 252 3.18 -1.74 -18.56
N GLU A 253 3.82 -1.84 -19.72
CA GLU A 253 4.30 -0.67 -20.47
C GLU A 253 3.14 0.17 -21.03
N GLU A 254 2.03 -0.48 -21.43
CA GLU A 254 0.87 0.19 -22.06
C GLU A 254 0.15 1.20 -21.15
N ASP A 255 0.27 1.04 -19.83
CA ASP A 255 -0.40 1.87 -18.82
C ASP A 255 0.60 2.75 -18.04
N TRP A 256 1.86 2.80 -18.48
CA TRP A 256 2.97 3.48 -17.81
C TRP A 256 3.13 4.94 -18.27
N THR A 257 3.66 5.79 -17.38
CA THR A 257 4.16 7.13 -17.72
C THR A 257 5.50 7.39 -17.03
N ASP A 258 6.45 8.03 -17.74
CA ASP A 258 7.76 8.36 -17.18
C ASP A 258 7.68 9.45 -16.10
N GLU A 259 6.58 10.22 -16.03
CA GLU A 259 6.32 11.21 -14.98
C GLU A 259 6.44 10.60 -13.57
N ILE A 260 6.05 9.33 -13.40
CA ILE A 260 6.17 8.59 -12.14
C ILE A 260 7.61 8.60 -11.60
N LEU A 261 8.62 8.57 -12.47
CA LEU A 261 10.03 8.57 -12.09
C LEU A 261 10.48 9.92 -11.55
N GLU A 262 9.83 11.01 -11.98
CA GLU A 262 10.13 12.38 -11.59
C GLU A 262 9.36 12.81 -10.32
N THR A 263 8.30 12.09 -9.96
CA THR A 263 7.45 12.38 -8.80
C THR A 263 8.05 11.95 -7.46
N GLY A 264 7.78 12.76 -6.43
CA GLY A 264 8.20 12.48 -5.04
C GLY A 264 9.66 12.86 -4.77
N ASN A 265 10.27 12.25 -3.75
CA ASN A 265 11.62 12.63 -3.33
C ASN A 265 12.71 11.89 -4.14
N VAL A 266 13.10 12.47 -5.27
CA VAL A 266 14.08 11.89 -6.22
C VAL A 266 15.52 11.79 -5.67
N LYS A 267 15.80 12.38 -4.50
CA LYS A 267 17.13 12.38 -3.87
C LYS A 267 17.34 11.21 -2.91
N ASN A 268 16.31 10.39 -2.68
CA ASN A 268 16.34 9.27 -1.75
C ASN A 268 15.87 7.98 -2.43
N LYS A 269 16.27 6.83 -1.86
CA LYS A 269 15.87 5.50 -2.35
C LYS A 269 14.35 5.37 -2.41
N ARG A 270 13.82 5.05 -3.59
CA ARG A 270 12.41 4.76 -3.88
C ARG A 270 12.28 3.36 -4.49
N TYR A 271 11.23 2.66 -4.11
CA TYR A 271 10.95 1.29 -4.55
C TYR A 271 9.74 1.29 -5.47
N PHE A 272 9.91 0.76 -6.68
CA PHE A 272 8.88 0.65 -7.70
C PHE A 272 8.51 -0.82 -7.85
N ILE A 273 7.33 -1.17 -7.38
CA ILE A 273 6.89 -2.54 -7.14
C ILE A 273 5.95 -2.95 -8.27
N GLY A 274 6.30 -4.00 -8.99
CA GLY A 274 5.44 -4.68 -9.96
C GLY A 274 5.22 -6.14 -9.58
N MET A 275 4.27 -6.80 -10.25
CA MET A 275 4.09 -8.25 -10.11
C MET A 275 5.04 -8.99 -11.05
N GLU A 276 5.70 -10.04 -10.57
CA GLU A 276 6.66 -10.84 -11.35
C GLU A 276 6.07 -11.36 -12.67
N GLN A 277 4.79 -11.78 -12.67
CA GLN A 277 4.15 -12.33 -13.87
C GLN A 277 3.77 -11.25 -14.90
N VAL A 278 3.82 -9.96 -14.54
CA VAL A 278 3.28 -8.86 -15.35
C VAL A 278 4.31 -7.77 -15.64
N MET A 279 5.25 -7.53 -14.73
CA MET A 279 6.21 -6.45 -14.83
C MET A 279 7.11 -6.64 -16.04
N GLU A 280 6.98 -5.75 -17.03
CA GLU A 280 7.74 -5.85 -18.25
C GLU A 280 9.19 -5.40 -18.04
N GLU A 281 10.13 -6.11 -18.68
CA GLU A 281 11.57 -5.82 -18.57
C GLU A 281 11.91 -4.37 -18.96
N LYS A 282 11.19 -3.80 -19.93
CA LYS A 282 11.38 -2.40 -20.34
C LYS A 282 11.02 -1.42 -19.24
N VAL A 283 9.93 -1.67 -18.50
CA VAL A 283 9.53 -0.82 -17.37
C VAL A 283 10.57 -0.94 -16.26
N ALA A 284 10.99 -2.16 -15.93
CA ALA A 284 12.06 -2.42 -14.97
C ALA A 284 13.37 -1.70 -15.35
N ALA A 285 13.75 -1.76 -16.62
CA ALA A 285 14.94 -1.12 -17.15
C ALA A 285 14.84 0.41 -17.09
N ARG A 286 13.70 1.01 -17.43
CA ARG A 286 13.50 2.47 -17.31
C ARG A 286 13.68 2.96 -15.87
N ILE A 287 13.16 2.19 -14.90
CA ILE A 287 13.34 2.49 -13.48
C ILE A 287 14.82 2.35 -13.09
N ALA A 288 15.46 1.22 -13.42
CA ALA A 288 16.85 0.96 -13.03
C ALA A 288 17.86 1.95 -13.63
N PHE A 289 17.65 2.33 -14.89
CA PHE A 289 18.55 3.23 -15.62
C PHE A 289 18.19 4.71 -15.47
N GLY A 290 17.02 5.04 -14.90
CA GLY A 290 16.61 6.42 -14.66
C GLY A 290 17.47 7.11 -13.60
N ASN A 291 17.66 6.48 -12.43
CA ASN A 291 18.44 7.03 -11.33
C ASN A 291 18.88 5.92 -10.35
N PHE A 292 20.10 6.01 -9.80
CA PHE A 292 20.63 5.09 -8.78
C PHE A 292 19.76 4.96 -7.52
N TYR A 293 18.90 5.93 -7.23
CA TYR A 293 17.96 5.88 -6.12
C TYR A 293 16.62 5.21 -6.47
N GLN A 294 16.40 4.80 -7.71
CA GLN A 294 15.20 4.10 -8.14
C GLN A 294 15.46 2.60 -8.17
N ILE A 295 14.67 1.85 -7.40
CA ILE A 295 14.87 0.41 -7.22
C ILE A 295 13.63 -0.30 -7.78
N PRO A 296 13.72 -0.96 -8.95
CA PRO A 296 12.65 -1.83 -9.40
C PRO A 296 12.59 -3.08 -8.52
N VAL A 297 11.38 -3.49 -8.16
CA VAL A 297 11.12 -4.68 -7.35
C VAL A 297 9.99 -5.45 -8.00
N SER A 298 10.20 -6.74 -8.22
CA SER A 298 9.15 -7.66 -8.64
C SER A 298 8.73 -8.52 -7.45
N VAL A 299 7.43 -8.65 -7.22
CA VAL A 299 6.87 -9.51 -6.17
C VAL A 299 5.97 -10.58 -6.78
N GLY A 300 5.89 -11.74 -6.14
CA GLY A 300 5.16 -12.90 -6.62
C GLY A 300 4.75 -13.82 -5.48
N GLU A 301 4.40 -15.07 -5.80
CA GLU A 301 3.99 -16.06 -4.81
C GLU A 301 5.14 -16.53 -3.92
N GLU A 302 6.36 -16.50 -4.46
CA GLU A 302 7.55 -17.02 -3.77
C GLU A 302 8.42 -15.91 -3.16
N GLN A 303 8.15 -14.66 -3.52
CA GLN A 303 8.98 -13.51 -3.17
C GLN A 303 8.15 -12.27 -2.88
N GLY A 304 8.50 -11.58 -1.80
CA GLY A 304 7.89 -10.31 -1.41
C GLY A 304 8.92 -9.35 -0.85
N ILE A 305 8.46 -8.14 -0.53
CA ILE A 305 9.26 -7.19 0.24
C ILE A 305 8.52 -6.75 1.50
N ARG A 306 9.28 -6.52 2.55
CA ARG A 306 8.79 -5.95 3.80
C ARG A 306 9.53 -4.68 4.13
N CYS A 307 8.78 -3.67 4.53
CA CYS A 307 9.29 -2.47 5.15
C CYS A 307 8.81 -2.42 6.61
N ALA A 308 9.71 -2.21 7.56
CA ALA A 308 9.32 -2.06 8.96
C ALA A 308 10.20 -1.04 9.68
N GLY A 309 9.64 -0.38 10.68
CA GLY A 309 10.34 0.70 11.35
C GLY A 309 9.53 1.40 12.41
N PHE A 310 10.07 2.55 12.85
CA PHE A 310 9.41 3.41 13.82
C PHE A 310 9.72 4.89 13.61
N LEU A 311 8.81 5.74 14.11
CA LEU A 311 8.95 7.18 14.25
C LEU A 311 8.79 7.56 15.73
N LYS A 312 9.87 8.04 16.36
CA LYS A 312 9.87 8.41 17.79
C LYS A 312 9.41 9.85 17.96
N TYR A 313 8.42 10.10 18.79
CA TYR A 313 7.98 11.46 19.05
C TYR A 313 9.05 12.24 19.81
N ARG A 314 9.17 13.53 19.49
CA ARG A 314 9.89 14.47 20.34
C ARG A 314 9.10 14.69 21.63
N GLU A 315 9.78 14.54 22.77
CA GLU A 315 9.24 14.83 24.10
C GLU A 315 8.89 16.31 24.29
#